data_AF-A0A4Z2EL10-F1
#
_entry.id   AF-A0A4Z2EL10-F1
#
_cell.length_a   1.000
_cell.length_b   1.000
_cell.length_c   1.000
_cell.angle_alpha   90.00
_cell.angle_beta   90.00
_cell.angle_gamma   90.00
#
_symmetry.space_group_name_H-M   'P 1'
#
loop_
_entity.id
_entity.type
_entity.pdbx_description
1 polymer ?
#
loop_
_entity_poly.entity_id
_entity_poly.type
_entity_poly.pdbx_seq_one_letter_code
_entity_poly.pdbx_strand_id
1 'polypeptide(L)'
;MDVEVLRVGLRNGIRFYKDTDVPGRCFQKETIDRLQMEFRCCGNNNFKDWFEVQWVSNRYLNFTSKDVKDRIRSNVDNRYLLDGVPFSCCNPTSPRPCMRYHLTDNHAHFNYDYHSEELNLYGRGCRQALTDYYMHLMNSTGPGVLSVILVQLSVLLSLRYLQTAVETAMLLEDPEGDSEGFLLEKSVKETMEDFKINVLTLLKFGQVDPDAAEGSPEAAGAEKEAS
;
A
#
# COMPACT_ATOMS: atom_id res chain seq x y z
N MET A 1 -3.41 -4.13 7.33
CA MET A 1 -2.50 -4.04 6.19
C MET A 1 -2.11 -5.45 5.81
N ASP A 2 -2.38 -5.88 4.57
CA ASP A 2 -2.05 -7.24 4.13
C ASP A 2 -0.57 -7.35 3.78
N VAL A 3 0.15 -8.17 4.55
CA VAL A 3 1.60 -8.41 4.37
C VAL A 3 1.92 -8.94 2.98
N GLU A 4 1.00 -9.69 2.36
CA GLU A 4 1.18 -10.24 1.02
C GLU A 4 1.12 -9.16 -0.07
N VAL A 5 0.21 -8.18 0.05
CA VAL A 5 0.11 -7.06 -0.89
C VAL A 5 1.42 -6.26 -0.89
N LEU A 6 1.97 -6.00 0.30
CA LEU A 6 3.25 -5.32 0.45
C LEU A 6 4.40 -6.14 -0.19
N ARG A 7 4.44 -7.45 0.07
CA ARG A 7 5.45 -8.36 -0.49
C ARG A 7 5.42 -8.35 -2.02
N VAL A 8 4.24 -8.45 -2.63
CA VAL A 8 4.07 -8.45 -4.09
C VAL A 8 4.40 -7.07 -4.67
N GLY A 9 3.94 -6.00 -4.03
CA GLY A 9 4.22 -4.62 -4.44
C GLY A 9 5.72 -4.32 -4.47
N LEU A 10 6.46 -4.62 -3.39
CA LEU A 10 7.91 -4.45 -3.34
C LEU A 10 8.64 -5.32 -4.37
N ARG A 11 8.22 -6.57 -4.56
CA ARG A 11 8.80 -7.45 -5.57
C ARG A 11 8.65 -6.89 -6.98
N ASN A 12 7.49 -6.36 -7.31
CA ASN A 12 7.25 -5.71 -8.60
C ASN A 12 8.05 -4.42 -8.74
N GLY A 13 8.15 -3.62 -7.67
CA GLY A 13 8.93 -2.39 -7.68
C GLY A 13 10.42 -2.63 -7.95
N ILE A 14 11.00 -3.67 -7.34
CA ILE A 14 12.38 -4.11 -7.61
C ILE A 14 12.51 -4.63 -9.05
N ARG A 15 11.54 -5.40 -9.54
CA ARG A 15 11.55 -5.96 -10.91
C ARG A 15 11.61 -4.89 -12.00
N PHE A 16 10.88 -3.79 -11.83
CA PHE A 16 10.81 -2.68 -12.78
C PHE A 16 11.78 -1.53 -12.45
N TYR A 17 12.68 -1.73 -11.48
CA TYR A 17 13.65 -0.71 -11.05
C TYR A 17 14.53 -0.19 -12.20
N LYS A 18 14.88 -1.05 -13.16
CA LYS A 18 15.73 -0.69 -14.30
C LYS A 18 15.04 0.16 -15.37
N ASP A 19 13.71 0.22 -15.35
CA ASP A 19 12.89 0.77 -16.44
C ASP A 19 12.72 2.30 -16.32
N THR A 20 13.82 3.02 -16.12
CA THR A 20 13.81 4.48 -15.96
C THR A 20 13.36 5.23 -17.22
N ASP A 21 13.43 4.56 -18.37
CA ASP A 21 13.15 5.14 -19.69
C ASP A 21 11.77 4.77 -20.22
N VAL A 22 11.00 3.97 -19.48
CA VAL A 22 9.67 3.53 -19.89
C VAL A 22 8.64 4.55 -19.37
N PRO A 23 7.81 5.15 -20.24
CA PRO A 23 6.78 6.09 -19.81
C PRO A 23 5.84 5.41 -18.80
N GLY A 24 5.54 6.11 -17.71
CA GLY A 24 4.73 5.60 -16.60
C GLY A 24 5.49 4.75 -15.56
N ARG A 25 6.78 4.44 -15.77
CA ARG A 25 7.62 3.67 -14.83
C ARG A 25 8.93 4.36 -14.41
N CYS A 26 9.21 5.55 -14.94
CA CYS A 26 10.45 6.29 -14.67
C CYS A 26 10.70 6.56 -13.16
N PHE A 27 9.64 6.80 -12.38
CA PHE A 27 9.72 7.08 -10.94
C PHE A 27 10.04 5.87 -10.06
N GLN A 28 10.00 4.65 -10.62
CA GLN A 28 10.15 3.43 -9.85
C GLN A 28 11.52 3.35 -9.16
N LYS A 29 12.58 3.76 -9.87
CA LYS A 29 13.93 3.82 -9.35
C LYS A 29 14.04 4.75 -8.15
N GLU A 30 13.60 5.99 -8.32
CA GLU A 30 13.63 7.02 -7.27
C GLU A 30 12.82 6.59 -6.04
N THR A 31 11.64 6.03 -6.26
CA THR A 31 10.75 5.56 -5.20
C THR A 31 11.40 4.45 -4.37
N ILE A 32 12.00 3.45 -5.03
CA ILE A 32 12.70 2.36 -4.33
C ILE A 32 13.97 2.87 -3.65
N ASP A 33 14.73 3.74 -4.30
CA ASP A 33 15.96 4.31 -3.73
C ASP A 33 15.64 5.10 -2.46
N ARG A 34 14.62 5.97 -2.49
CA ARG A 34 14.17 6.74 -1.32
C ARG A 34 13.68 5.83 -0.21
N LEU A 35 12.87 4.82 -0.53
CA LEU A 35 12.34 3.87 0.44
C LEU A 35 13.47 3.12 1.17
N GLN A 36 14.48 2.64 0.44
CA GLN A 36 15.61 1.91 1.03
C GLN A 36 16.46 2.79 1.95
N MET A 37 16.72 4.04 1.56
CA MET A 37 17.50 4.98 2.37
C MET A 37 16.72 5.48 3.60
N GLU A 38 15.43 5.78 3.45
CA GLU A 38 14.58 6.33 4.50
C GLU A 38 14.27 5.29 5.58
N PHE A 39 13.92 4.06 5.17
CA PHE A 39 13.60 2.96 6.08
C PHE A 39 14.81 2.07 6.43
N ARG A 40 16.01 2.42 5.97
CA ARG A 40 17.27 1.71 6.25
C ARG A 40 17.14 0.20 6.00
N CYS A 41 16.68 -0.14 4.81
CA CYS A 41 16.37 -1.50 4.39
C CYS A 41 16.93 -1.79 2.99
N CYS A 42 17.08 -3.07 2.65
CA CYS A 42 17.54 -3.48 1.32
C CYS A 42 16.77 -4.71 0.81
N GLY A 43 16.33 -4.62 -0.45
CA GLY A 43 15.55 -5.67 -1.10
C GLY A 43 14.13 -5.81 -0.51
N ASN A 44 13.45 -6.90 -0.84
CA ASN A 44 12.12 -7.19 -0.31
C ASN A 44 12.23 -7.88 1.06
N ASN A 45 12.90 -9.02 1.11
CA ASN A 45 13.24 -9.76 2.32
C ASN A 45 14.70 -9.54 2.72
N ASN A 46 15.62 -9.46 1.76
CA ASN A 46 17.03 -9.19 2.00
C ASN A 46 17.72 -8.70 0.71
N PHE A 47 18.98 -8.29 0.83
CA PHE A 47 19.75 -7.74 -0.29
C PHE A 47 19.96 -8.72 -1.47
N LYS A 48 19.93 -10.03 -1.24
CA LYS A 48 20.09 -11.06 -2.29
C LYS A 48 18.92 -11.08 -3.28
N ASP A 49 17.77 -10.48 -2.92
CA ASP A 49 16.66 -10.31 -3.86
C ASP A 49 17.10 -9.53 -5.13
N TRP A 50 18.14 -8.69 -5.03
CA TRP A 50 18.72 -7.97 -6.15
C TRP A 50 19.52 -8.87 -7.10
N PHE A 51 19.98 -10.05 -6.67
CA PHE A 51 20.78 -10.96 -7.50
C PHE A 51 19.89 -11.72 -8.49
N GLU A 52 18.61 -11.89 -8.14
CA GLU A 52 17.62 -12.58 -8.98
C GLU A 52 17.01 -11.65 -10.04
N VAL A 53 17.27 -10.35 -9.96
CA VAL A 53 16.66 -9.33 -10.83
C VAL A 53 17.74 -8.56 -11.58
N GLN A 54 17.58 -8.45 -12.90
CA GLN A 54 18.39 -7.51 -13.68
C GLN A 54 17.92 -6.08 -13.40
N TRP A 55 18.54 -5.43 -12.42
CA TRP A 55 18.22 -4.06 -12.01
C TRP A 55 19.06 -2.99 -12.72
N VAL A 56 20.14 -3.38 -13.42
CA VAL A 56 20.92 -2.49 -14.27
C VAL A 56 20.21 -2.32 -15.62
N SER A 57 19.92 -1.08 -16.01
CA SER A 57 19.29 -0.77 -17.29
C SER A 57 20.18 -1.18 -18.47
N ASN A 58 19.54 -1.71 -19.52
CA ASN A 58 20.19 -2.07 -20.78
C ASN A 58 20.94 -0.89 -21.41
N ARG A 59 20.52 0.36 -21.14
CA ARG A 59 21.20 1.57 -21.61
C ARG A 59 22.66 1.66 -21.12
N TYR A 60 22.92 1.17 -19.92
CA TYR A 60 24.26 1.23 -19.31
C TYR A 60 25.10 -0.02 -19.65
N LEU A 61 24.54 -0.99 -20.38
CA LEU A 61 25.22 -2.21 -20.75
C LEU A 61 25.74 -2.11 -22.17
N ASN A 62 27.06 -2.24 -22.32
CA ASN A 62 27.67 -2.34 -23.63
C ASN A 62 27.58 -3.78 -24.14
N PHE A 63 26.53 -4.08 -24.92
CA PHE A 63 26.33 -5.40 -25.53
C PHE A 63 27.38 -5.79 -26.57
N THR A 64 28.30 -4.89 -26.96
CA THR A 64 29.44 -5.27 -27.83
C THR A 64 30.59 -5.87 -27.05
N SER A 65 30.73 -5.51 -25.76
CA SER A 65 31.81 -5.97 -24.90
C SER A 65 31.73 -7.47 -24.63
N LYS A 66 32.89 -8.12 -24.58
CA LYS A 66 32.99 -9.56 -24.32
C LYS A 66 32.45 -9.91 -22.93
N ASP A 67 32.82 -9.13 -21.91
CA ASP A 67 32.45 -9.41 -20.52
C ASP A 67 30.92 -9.37 -20.30
N VAL A 68 30.22 -8.41 -20.92
CA VAL A 68 28.75 -8.33 -20.83
C VAL A 68 28.10 -9.50 -21.56
N LYS A 69 28.59 -9.86 -22.75
CA LYS A 69 28.09 -11.02 -23.51
C LYS A 69 28.30 -12.32 -22.74
N ASP A 70 29.49 -12.53 -22.20
CA ASP A 70 29.85 -13.74 -21.46
C ASP A 70 29.01 -13.84 -20.18
N ARG A 71 28.80 -12.73 -19.47
CA ARG A 71 27.92 -12.69 -18.29
C ARG A 71 26.46 -12.97 -18.64
N ILE A 72 25.94 -12.43 -19.73
CA ILE A 72 24.56 -12.68 -20.16
C ILE A 72 24.37 -14.17 -20.50
N ARG A 73 25.35 -14.77 -21.19
CA ARG A 73 25.32 -16.19 -21.57
C ARG A 73 25.48 -17.14 -20.40
N SER A 74 26.23 -16.76 -19.36
CA SER A 74 26.44 -17.59 -18.17
C SER A 74 25.24 -17.61 -17.22
N ASN A 75 24.33 -16.66 -17.36
CA ASN A 75 23.20 -16.48 -16.45
C ASN A 75 21.91 -17.11 -16.98
N VAL A 76 20.99 -17.39 -16.05
CA VAL A 76 19.64 -17.87 -16.39
C VAL A 76 18.85 -16.79 -17.15
N ASP A 77 18.00 -17.24 -18.08
CA ASP A 77 17.11 -16.39 -18.90
C ASP A 77 17.80 -15.35 -19.80
N ASN A 78 19.10 -15.52 -20.12
CA ASN A 78 19.88 -14.53 -20.89
C ASN A 78 19.78 -13.10 -20.29
N ARG A 79 19.71 -13.01 -18.96
CA ARG A 79 19.68 -11.72 -18.25
C ARG A 79 21.06 -11.36 -17.73
N TYR A 80 21.33 -10.07 -17.65
CA TYR A 80 22.54 -9.58 -16.97
C TYR A 80 22.31 -9.58 -15.45
N LEU A 81 22.43 -10.76 -14.83
CA LEU A 81 22.41 -10.91 -13.38
C LEU A 81 23.83 -10.80 -12.84
N LEU A 82 23.97 -10.17 -11.68
CA LEU A 82 25.24 -9.99 -11.01
C LEU A 82 25.04 -10.07 -9.49
N ASP A 83 26.12 -10.44 -8.82
CA ASP A 83 26.24 -10.32 -7.38
C ASP A 83 26.47 -8.85 -7.03
N GLY A 84 25.38 -8.09 -6.95
CA GLY A 84 25.42 -6.70 -6.53
C GLY A 84 24.07 -6.04 -6.31
N VAL A 85 24.13 -4.91 -5.63
CA VAL A 85 22.98 -4.14 -5.13
C VAL A 85 23.04 -2.68 -5.60
N PRO A 86 21.90 -1.97 -5.66
CA PRO A 86 21.90 -0.53 -5.90
C PRO A 86 22.54 0.23 -4.73
N PHE A 87 22.95 1.46 -4.99
CA PHE A 87 23.62 2.31 -3.98
C PHE A 87 22.72 2.67 -2.79
N SER A 88 21.41 2.65 -2.98
CA SER A 88 20.41 2.97 -1.96
C SER A 88 20.37 1.94 -0.81
N CYS A 89 20.92 0.73 -1.02
CA CYS A 89 21.10 -0.27 0.02
C CYS A 89 22.29 0.01 0.96
N CYS A 90 23.14 0.98 0.65
CA CYS A 90 24.34 1.26 1.43
C CYS A 90 24.02 1.91 2.78
N ASN A 91 24.70 1.48 3.84
CA ASN A 91 24.61 2.11 5.15
C ASN A 91 25.66 3.24 5.28
N PRO A 92 25.26 4.52 5.36
CA PRO A 92 26.18 5.64 5.46
C PRO A 92 26.90 5.73 6.81
N THR A 93 26.44 5.02 7.84
CA THR A 93 27.10 5.02 9.15
C THR A 93 28.30 4.08 9.22
N SER A 94 28.53 3.27 8.19
CA SER A 94 29.67 2.35 8.18
C SER A 94 30.98 3.11 7.97
N PRO A 95 32.07 2.78 8.71
CA PRO A 95 33.38 3.39 8.52
C PRO A 95 34.08 2.95 7.22
N ARG A 96 33.62 1.88 6.56
CA ARG A 96 34.20 1.39 5.30
C ARG A 96 33.37 1.85 4.09
N PRO A 97 33.99 2.07 2.91
CA PRO A 97 33.26 2.37 1.69
C PRO A 97 32.19 1.31 1.39
N CYS A 98 31.05 1.73 0.83
CA CYS A 98 29.99 0.79 0.52
C CYS A 98 30.40 -0.19 -0.59
N MET A 99 30.41 -1.47 -0.24
CA MET A 99 30.60 -2.58 -1.17
C MET A 99 29.27 -2.89 -1.84
N ARG A 100 29.19 -2.69 -3.16
CA ARG A 100 27.96 -2.92 -3.94
C ARG A 100 28.01 -4.12 -4.86
N TYR A 101 29.21 -4.63 -5.12
CA TYR A 101 29.48 -5.69 -6.08
C TYR A 101 30.38 -6.74 -5.43
N HIS A 102 30.30 -7.97 -5.91
CA HIS A 102 31.09 -9.11 -5.41
C HIS A 102 30.86 -9.34 -3.90
N LEU A 103 29.60 -9.36 -3.48
CA LEU A 103 29.22 -9.49 -2.07
C LEU A 103 29.37 -10.94 -1.56
N THR A 104 29.33 -11.93 -2.44
CA THR A 104 29.47 -13.36 -2.10
C THR A 104 30.89 -13.88 -2.31
N ASP A 105 31.80 -13.06 -2.85
CA ASP A 105 33.18 -13.43 -3.11
C ASP A 105 34.10 -12.90 -1.99
N ASN A 106 34.56 -13.83 -1.14
CA ASN A 106 35.46 -13.53 -0.02
C ASN A 106 36.84 -13.02 -0.44
N HIS A 107 37.24 -13.23 -1.71
CA HIS A 107 38.53 -12.77 -2.22
C HIS A 107 38.46 -11.43 -2.95
N ALA A 108 37.25 -10.92 -3.20
CA ALA A 108 37.07 -9.69 -3.96
C ALA A 108 37.48 -8.42 -3.18
N HIS A 109 37.44 -8.48 -1.84
CA HIS A 109 37.74 -7.34 -0.97
C HIS A 109 38.77 -7.71 0.10
N PHE A 110 39.56 -6.74 0.53
CA PHE A 110 40.60 -6.96 1.54
C PHE A 110 39.97 -7.24 2.92
N ASN A 111 40.36 -8.36 3.53
CA ASN A 111 39.88 -8.79 4.86
C ASN A 111 38.34 -8.80 4.95
N TYR A 112 37.72 -9.51 4.01
CA TYR A 112 36.28 -9.60 3.84
C TYR A 112 35.83 -11.04 3.97
N ASP A 113 34.82 -11.28 4.82
CA ASP A 113 34.13 -12.57 4.90
C ASP A 113 32.63 -12.33 4.96
N TYR A 114 31.91 -12.71 3.90
CA TYR A 114 30.48 -12.47 3.79
C TYR A 114 29.65 -13.22 4.85
N HIS A 115 30.22 -14.27 5.46
CA HIS A 115 29.53 -15.08 6.47
C HIS A 115 29.58 -14.48 7.87
N SER A 116 30.67 -13.79 8.21
CA SER A 116 30.94 -13.31 9.57
C SER A 116 30.94 -11.80 9.70
N GLU A 117 31.19 -11.04 8.64
CA GLU A 117 31.11 -9.57 8.68
C GLU A 117 29.68 -9.07 8.45
N GLU A 118 29.28 -8.07 9.25
CA GLU A 118 28.14 -7.23 8.94
C GLU A 118 28.49 -6.37 7.71
N LEU A 119 27.90 -6.74 6.57
CA LEU A 119 28.02 -6.00 5.31
C LEU A 119 27.75 -4.49 5.53
N ASN A 120 28.41 -3.61 4.77
CA ASN A 120 28.15 -2.14 4.76
C ASN A 120 26.79 -1.77 4.13
N LEU A 121 25.83 -2.68 4.19
CA LEU A 121 24.51 -2.61 3.60
C LEU A 121 23.47 -2.68 4.71
N TYR A 122 22.26 -2.22 4.42
CA TYR A 122 21.13 -2.47 5.28
C TYR A 122 20.78 -3.97 5.28
N GLY A 123 21.03 -4.65 6.41
CA GLY A 123 20.75 -6.09 6.54
C GLY A 123 19.26 -6.46 6.63
N ARG A 124 18.39 -5.49 6.94
CA ARG A 124 16.93 -5.71 7.07
C ARG A 124 16.23 -5.60 5.72
N GLY A 125 15.28 -6.48 5.46
CA GLY A 125 14.40 -6.39 4.29
C GLY A 125 13.38 -5.27 4.41
N CYS A 126 13.03 -4.63 3.29
CA CYS A 126 12.06 -3.53 3.30
C CYS A 126 10.65 -3.95 3.67
N ARG A 127 10.26 -5.20 3.39
CA ARG A 127 8.98 -5.76 3.85
C ARG A 127 8.86 -5.70 5.36
N GLN A 128 9.92 -6.13 6.06
CA GLN A 128 9.96 -6.13 7.51
C GLN A 128 9.99 -4.69 8.04
N ALA A 129 10.88 -3.84 7.52
CA ALA A 129 11.01 -2.46 7.97
C ALA A 129 9.71 -1.66 7.86
N LEU A 130 8.97 -1.80 6.75
CA LEU A 130 7.69 -1.14 6.56
C LEU A 130 6.59 -1.72 7.45
N THR A 131 6.54 -3.05 7.59
CA THR A 131 5.55 -3.69 8.45
C THR A 131 5.74 -3.24 9.91
N ASP A 132 6.98 -3.21 10.38
CA ASP A 132 7.32 -2.75 11.74
C ASP A 132 6.95 -1.27 11.94
N TYR A 133 7.23 -0.41 10.96
CA TYR A 133 6.86 1.00 10.99
C TYR A 133 5.34 1.21 11.08
N TYR A 134 4.57 0.57 10.20
CA TYR A 134 3.11 0.70 10.19
C TYR A 134 2.47 0.06 11.43
N MET A 135 2.99 -1.07 11.92
CA MET A 135 2.52 -1.65 13.17
C MET A 135 2.76 -0.71 14.35
N HIS A 136 3.94 -0.10 14.44
CA HIS A 136 4.23 0.88 15.48
C HIS A 136 3.28 2.08 15.41
N LEU A 137 3.06 2.61 14.22
CA LEU A 137 2.15 3.74 13.99
C LEU A 137 0.69 3.39 14.36
N MET A 138 0.20 2.22 13.94
CA MET A 138 -1.15 1.75 14.26
C MET A 138 -1.32 1.48 15.76
N ASN A 139 -0.32 0.89 16.41
CA ASN A 139 -0.37 0.63 17.85
C ASN A 139 -0.33 1.93 18.66
N SER A 140 0.45 2.93 18.22
CA SER A 140 0.53 4.24 18.90
C SER A 140 -0.72 5.10 18.67
N THR A 141 -1.29 5.09 17.47
CA THR A 141 -2.41 5.98 17.09
C THR A 141 -3.77 5.34 17.35
N GLY A 142 -3.84 4.01 17.37
CA GLY A 142 -5.06 3.23 17.52
C GLY A 142 -5.87 3.57 18.78
N PRO A 143 -5.26 3.64 19.98
CA PRO A 143 -5.97 4.02 21.19
C PRO A 143 -6.59 5.43 21.11
N GLY A 144 -5.90 6.38 20.47
CA GLY A 144 -6.40 7.74 20.27
C GLY A 144 -7.64 7.78 19.38
N VAL A 145 -7.61 7.08 18.24
CA VAL A 145 -8.76 6.97 17.34
C VAL A 145 -9.94 6.28 18.04
N LEU A 146 -9.69 5.19 18.77
CA LEU A 146 -10.72 4.49 19.52
C LEU A 146 -11.37 5.39 20.58
N SER A 147 -10.56 6.20 21.29
CA SER A 147 -11.06 7.17 22.27
C SER A 147 -11.99 8.20 21.61
N VAL A 148 -11.60 8.76 20.47
CA VAL A 148 -12.45 9.71 19.72
C VAL A 148 -13.76 9.06 19.28
N ILE A 149 -13.73 7.80 18.81
CA ILE A 149 -14.94 7.06 18.45
C ILE A 149 -15.88 6.89 19.66
N LEU A 150 -15.35 6.55 20.84
CA LEU A 150 -16.15 6.40 22.05
C LEU A 150 -16.78 7.73 22.50
N VAL A 151 -16.03 8.83 22.42
CA VAL A 151 -16.56 10.18 22.70
C VAL A 151 -17.65 10.52 21.69
N GLN A 152 -17.44 10.28 20.40
CA GLN A 152 -18.45 10.53 19.38
C GLN A 152 -19.72 9.72 19.62
N LEU A 153 -19.60 8.44 19.97
CA LEU A 153 -20.74 7.60 20.33
C LEU A 153 -21.48 8.15 21.55
N SER A 154 -20.76 8.59 22.58
CA SER A 154 -21.40 9.18 23.77
C SER A 154 -22.20 10.44 23.43
N VAL A 155 -21.66 11.33 22.60
CA VAL A 155 -22.34 12.55 22.15
C VAL A 155 -23.58 12.20 21.33
N LEU A 156 -23.48 11.24 20.42
CA LEU A 156 -24.62 10.80 19.61
C LEU A 156 -25.72 10.18 20.49
N LEU A 157 -25.35 9.38 21.49
CA LEU A 157 -26.31 8.80 22.44
C LEU A 157 -26.99 9.88 23.29
N SER A 158 -26.23 10.85 23.80
CA SER A 158 -26.78 11.98 24.57
C SER A 158 -27.72 12.84 23.72
N LEU A 159 -27.36 13.13 22.47
CA LEU A 159 -28.22 13.89 21.55
C LEU A 159 -29.49 13.12 21.20
N ARG A 160 -29.41 11.79 20.99
CA ARG A 160 -30.59 10.96 20.74
C ARG A 160 -31.51 10.89 21.94
N TYR A 161 -30.95 10.75 23.14
CA TYR A 161 -31.71 10.80 24.38
C TYR A 161 -32.42 12.14 24.57
N LEU A 162 -31.72 13.26 24.33
CA LEU A 162 -32.30 14.60 24.45
C LEU A 162 -33.41 14.81 23.41
N GLN A 163 -33.21 14.34 22.18
CA GLN A 163 -34.20 14.46 21.11
C GLN A 163 -35.51 13.76 21.48
N THR A 164 -35.46 12.52 21.96
CA THR A 164 -36.67 11.77 22.33
C THR A 164 -37.38 12.36 23.55
N ALA A 165 -36.62 12.87 24.53
CA ALA A 165 -37.19 13.57 25.69
C ALA A 165 -37.96 14.84 25.27
N VAL A 166 -37.39 15.65 24.36
CA VAL A 166 -38.03 16.88 23.87
C VAL A 166 -39.25 16.57 23.00
N GLU A 167 -39.17 15.58 22.11
CA GLU A 167 -40.32 15.15 21.29
C GLU A 167 -41.50 14.69 22.18
N THR A 168 -41.20 14.00 23.28
CA THR A 168 -42.21 13.56 24.24
C THR A 168 -42.82 14.74 25.01
N ALA A 169 -42.00 15.69 25.48
CA ALA A 169 -42.51 16.90 26.14
C ALA A 169 -43.45 17.70 25.23
N MET A 170 -43.14 17.82 23.94
CA MET A 170 -44.01 18.48 22.97
C MET A 170 -45.34 17.76 22.75
N LEU A 171 -45.36 16.42 22.80
CA LEU A 171 -46.60 15.64 22.69
C LEU A 171 -47.52 15.79 23.91
N LEU A 172 -46.95 16.07 25.09
CA LEU A 172 -47.72 16.34 26.31
C LEU A 172 -48.25 17.78 26.39
N GLU A 173 -47.98 18.63 25.39
CA GLU A 173 -48.33 20.07 25.36
C GLU A 173 -47.80 20.89 26.57
N ASP A 174 -46.89 20.31 27.36
CA ASP A 174 -46.24 20.93 28.51
C ASP A 174 -44.72 21.00 28.29
N PRO A 175 -44.21 22.11 27.72
CA PRO A 175 -42.82 22.24 27.30
C PRO A 175 -41.82 22.38 28.46
N GLU A 176 -42.28 22.66 29.69
CA GLU A 176 -41.42 22.81 30.88
C GLU A 176 -41.60 21.67 31.90
N GLY A 177 -42.52 20.72 31.65
CA GLY A 177 -42.79 19.58 32.51
C GLY A 177 -41.73 18.47 32.43
N ASP A 178 -41.71 17.59 33.44
CA ASP A 178 -40.83 16.41 33.44
C ASP A 178 -41.22 15.44 32.30
N SER A 179 -40.26 15.10 31.43
CA SER A 179 -40.46 14.15 30.32
C SER A 179 -39.44 13.01 30.32
N GLU A 180 -39.83 11.85 29.79
CA GLU A 180 -38.97 10.67 29.69
C GLU A 180 -38.27 10.61 28.33
N GLY A 181 -36.94 10.50 28.35
CA GLY A 181 -36.13 10.21 27.16
C GLY A 181 -35.84 8.72 27.02
N PHE A 182 -35.89 8.20 25.80
CA PHE A 182 -35.55 6.81 25.49
C PHE A 182 -34.47 6.74 24.42
N LEU A 183 -33.55 5.78 24.59
CA LEU A 183 -32.49 5.50 23.61
C LEU A 183 -32.98 4.60 22.47
N LEU A 184 -33.96 3.75 22.74
CA LEU A 184 -34.58 2.85 21.80
C LEU A 184 -36.09 2.91 22.03
N GLU A 185 -36.85 3.27 21.00
CA GLU A 185 -38.31 3.31 21.04
C GLU A 185 -38.91 1.89 21.09
N LYS A 186 -38.18 0.88 20.60
CA LYS A 186 -38.55 -0.54 20.57
C LYS A 186 -37.54 -1.41 21.32
N SER A 187 -37.90 -2.67 21.59
CA SER A 187 -36.97 -3.65 22.17
C SER A 187 -35.74 -3.85 21.29
N VAL A 188 -34.56 -4.05 21.90
CA VAL A 188 -33.26 -4.22 21.20
C VAL A 188 -33.32 -5.22 20.04
N LYS A 189 -34.10 -6.30 20.22
CA LYS A 189 -34.27 -7.34 19.21
C LYS A 189 -35.00 -6.82 17.96
N GLU A 190 -36.06 -6.04 18.15
CA GLU A 190 -36.84 -5.45 17.06
C GLU A 190 -36.04 -4.34 16.36
N THR A 191 -35.30 -3.51 17.11
CA THR A 191 -34.43 -2.49 16.50
C THR A 191 -33.30 -3.10 15.67
N MET A 192 -32.74 -4.24 16.10
CA MET A 192 -31.69 -4.94 15.35
C MET A 192 -32.24 -5.60 14.08
N GLU A 193 -33.46 -6.12 14.13
CA GLU A 193 -34.16 -6.63 12.94
C GLU A 193 -34.50 -5.49 11.96
N ASP A 194 -35.05 -4.37 12.43
CA ASP A 194 -35.33 -3.17 11.63
C ASP A 194 -34.05 -2.57 11.04
N PHE A 195 -32.95 -2.51 11.81
CA PHE A 195 -31.65 -2.04 11.32
C PHE A 195 -31.08 -2.97 10.25
N LYS A 196 -31.18 -4.29 10.44
CA LYS A 196 -30.74 -5.28 9.45
C LYS A 196 -31.54 -5.16 8.15
N ILE A 197 -32.85 -4.97 8.24
CA ILE A 197 -33.73 -4.77 7.08
C ILE A 197 -33.37 -3.46 6.37
N ASN A 198 -33.19 -2.36 7.09
CA ASN A 198 -32.78 -1.08 6.51
C ASN A 198 -31.42 -1.13 5.83
N VAL A 199 -30.42 -1.75 6.47
CA VAL A 199 -29.08 -1.94 5.88
C VAL A 199 -29.15 -2.84 4.64
N LEU A 200 -29.92 -3.92 4.68
CA LEU A 200 -30.12 -4.81 3.52
C LEU A 200 -30.80 -4.07 2.36
N THR A 201 -31.77 -3.21 2.67
CA THR A 201 -32.50 -2.41 1.67
C THR A 201 -31.58 -1.37 1.04
N LEU A 202 -30.73 -0.72 1.85
CA LEU A 202 -29.75 0.25 1.38
C LEU A 202 -28.62 -0.40 0.56
N LEU A 203 -28.21 -1.62 0.91
CA LEU A 203 -27.30 -2.44 0.10
C LEU A 203 -27.93 -2.90 -1.21
N LYS A 204 -29.23 -3.22 -1.23
CA LYS A 204 -29.96 -3.54 -2.47
C LYS A 204 -30.11 -2.34 -3.40
N PHE A 205 -30.30 -1.13 -2.85
CA PHE A 205 -30.27 0.11 -3.64
C PHE A 205 -28.87 0.45 -4.20
N GLY A 206 -27.81 -0.14 -3.66
CA GLY A 206 -26.44 -0.04 -4.19
C GLY A 206 -26.10 -1.07 -5.27
N GLN A 207 -26.97 -2.03 -5.55
CA GLN A 207 -26.84 -2.91 -6.71
C GLN A 207 -27.46 -2.23 -7.93
N VAL A 208 -26.62 -1.60 -8.76
CA VAL A 208 -27.02 -1.23 -10.12
C VAL A 208 -27.20 -2.52 -10.91
N ASP A 209 -28.42 -2.77 -11.37
CA ASP A 209 -28.73 -3.85 -12.32
C ASP A 209 -27.85 -3.68 -13.58
N PRO A 210 -27.06 -4.70 -13.97
CA PRO A 210 -26.17 -4.64 -15.14
C PRO A 210 -26.90 -4.73 -16.49
N ASP A 211 -28.23 -4.85 -16.52
CA ASP A 211 -29.01 -5.14 -17.74
C ASP A 211 -29.69 -3.91 -18.37
N ALA A 212 -29.30 -2.68 -18.01
CA ALA A 212 -29.82 -1.45 -18.65
C ALA A 212 -28.88 -0.88 -19.74
N ALA A 213 -28.12 -1.74 -20.42
CA ALA A 213 -27.24 -1.33 -21.52
C ALA A 213 -27.31 -2.27 -22.73
N GLU A 214 -28.50 -2.58 -23.22
CA GLU A 214 -28.68 -3.01 -24.61
C GLU A 214 -29.89 -2.32 -25.25
N GLY A 215 -29.61 -1.43 -26.20
CA GLY A 215 -30.60 -0.67 -26.96
C GLY A 215 -29.92 0.19 -28.03
N SER A 216 -29.47 -0.46 -29.10
CA SER A 216 -28.82 0.10 -30.29
C SER A 216 -29.70 1.11 -31.07
N PRO A 217 -29.12 1.89 -32.01
CA PRO A 217 -29.69 3.12 -32.59
C PRO A 217 -30.45 2.91 -33.91
N GLU A 218 -31.23 3.93 -34.31
CA GLU A 218 -31.78 4.32 -35.64
C GLU A 218 -33.26 4.72 -35.50
N ALA A 219 -33.86 5.69 -36.20
CA ALA A 219 -33.46 6.79 -37.08
C ALA A 219 -34.77 7.54 -37.44
N ALA A 220 -34.70 8.85 -37.70
CA ALA A 220 -35.58 9.69 -38.56
C ALA A 220 -35.51 11.14 -38.07
N GLY A 221 -35.33 12.21 -38.84
CA GLY A 221 -35.22 12.51 -40.28
C GLY A 221 -35.31 14.05 -40.36
N ALA A 222 -34.28 14.73 -40.89
CA ALA A 222 -34.27 15.39 -42.20
C ALA A 222 -35.06 16.72 -42.33
N GLU A 223 -34.32 17.83 -42.43
CA GLU A 223 -34.49 19.05 -43.28
C GLU A 223 -33.27 19.95 -42.95
N LYS A 224 -32.53 20.62 -43.85
CA LYS A 224 -32.64 20.94 -45.28
C LYS A 224 -31.27 21.44 -45.78
N GLU A 225 -31.11 21.37 -47.11
CA GLU A 225 -29.95 21.71 -47.94
C GLU A 225 -29.39 23.14 -47.79
N ALA A 226 -28.08 23.32 -47.99
CA ALA A 226 -27.51 24.36 -48.86
C ALA A 226 -26.01 24.13 -49.15
N SER A 227 -25.72 24.02 -50.46
CA SER A 227 -24.43 24.14 -51.18
C SER A 227 -23.52 22.93 -51.34
#